data_AF-A0A958HIU7-F1
#
_entry.id   AF-A0A958HIU7-F1
#
_cell.length_a   1.000
_cell.length_b   1.000
_cell.length_c   1.000
_cell.angle_alpha   90.00
_cell.angle_beta   90.00
_cell.angle_gamma   90.00
#
_symmetry.space_group_name_H-M   'P 1'
#
loop_
_entity.id
_entity.type
_entity.pdbx_description
1 polymer ?
#
loop_
_entity_poly.entity_id
_entity_poly.type
_entity_poly.pdbx_seq_one_letter_code
_entity_poly.pdbx_strand_id
1 'polypeptide(L)' 'DSHDWTGQINADQLYDRVVSRICPGAIIEFHDVNEANGPALPRLIDYLQANGYQFATVSEMLRP' A
#
# COMPACT_ATOMS: atom_id res chain seq x y z
N ASP A 1 -2.70 -7.73 -1.09
CA ASP A 1 -4.08 -7.32 -0.85
C ASP A 1 -4.18 -6.47 0.41
N SER A 2 -4.63 -5.22 0.25
CA SER A 2 -4.87 -4.27 1.34
C SER A 2 -6.25 -4.46 2.01
N HIS A 3 -7.16 -5.24 1.40
CA HIS A 3 -8.54 -5.44 1.81
C HIS A 3 -9.38 -4.16 1.87
N ASP A 4 -8.99 -3.10 1.17
CA ASP A 4 -9.74 -1.86 1.09
C ASP A 4 -11.09 -1.99 0.38
N TRP A 5 -11.33 -3.04 -0.38
CA TRP A 5 -12.66 -3.36 -0.91
C TRP A 5 -13.67 -3.75 0.19
N THR A 6 -13.21 -4.07 1.41
CA THR A 6 -14.09 -4.35 2.54
C THR A 6 -14.61 -3.02 3.09
N GLY A 7 -15.93 -2.78 3.02
CA GLY A 7 -16.56 -1.49 3.36
C GLY A 7 -16.52 -1.06 4.84
N GLN A 8 -15.56 -1.57 5.62
CA GLN A 8 -15.44 -1.36 7.06
C GLN A 8 -14.00 -1.08 7.53
N ILE A 9 -13.01 -1.16 6.65
CA ILE A 9 -11.62 -0.89 7.04
C ILE A 9 -11.39 0.60 7.20
N ASN A 10 -10.78 1.01 8.32
CA ASN A 10 -10.36 2.40 8.52
C ASN A 10 -8.89 2.61 8.12
N ALA A 11 -8.46 3.87 8.09
CA ALA A 11 -7.12 4.26 7.63
C ALA A 11 -5.98 3.61 8.44
N ASP A 12 -6.14 3.46 9.75
CA ASP A 12 -5.13 2.84 10.62
C ASP A 12 -5.04 1.33 10.37
N GLN A 13 -6.19 0.66 10.27
CA GLN A 13 -6.25 -0.76 9.94
C GLN A 13 -5.65 -1.06 8.56
N LEU A 14 -5.89 -0.18 7.58
CA LEU A 14 -5.30 -0.30 6.24
C LEU A 14 -3.78 -0.15 6.31
N TYR A 15 -3.30 0.88 7.01
CA TYR A 15 -1.88 1.12 7.23
C TYR A 15 -1.18 -0.08 7.90
N ASP A 16 -1.69 -0.53 9.05
CA ASP A 16 -1.10 -1.64 9.82
C ASP A 16 -1.08 -2.94 9.02
N ARG A 17 -2.12 -3.17 8.22
CA ARG A 17 -2.22 -4.36 7.35
C ARG A 17 -1.14 -4.37 6.29
N VAL A 18 -0.87 -3.23 5.65
CA VAL A 18 0.14 -3.13 4.60
C VAL A 18 1.54 -3.21 5.21
N VAL A 19 1.80 -2.44 6.27
CA VAL A 19 3.12 -2.39 6.92
C VAL A 19 3.52 -3.74 7.53
N SER A 20 2.58 -4.49 8.11
CA SER A 20 2.89 -5.81 8.68
C SER A 20 3.20 -6.90 7.65
N ARG A 21 2.97 -6.64 6.35
CA ARG A 21 3.10 -7.64 5.27
C ARG A 21 4.03 -7.23 4.13
N ILE A 22 4.50 -5.98 4.13
CA ILE A 22 5.40 -5.51 3.08
C ILE A 22 6.71 -6.30 3.11
N CYS A 23 7.22 -6.65 1.94
CA CYS A 23 8.52 -7.26 1.73
C CYS A 23 9.14 -6.74 0.42
N PRO A 24 10.46 -6.89 0.20
CA PRO A 24 11.08 -6.51 -1.07
C PRO A 24 10.38 -7.19 -2.26
N GLY A 25 9.99 -6.41 -3.26
CA GLY A 25 9.28 -6.90 -4.43
C GLY A 25 7.76 -7.08 -4.26
N ALA A 26 7.16 -6.65 -3.15
CA ALA A 26 5.71 -6.72 -2.96
C ALA A 26 4.94 -5.89 -3.99
N ILE A 27 3.88 -6.47 -4.56
CA ILE A 27 2.84 -5.75 -5.31
C ILE A 27 1.61 -5.65 -4.41
N ILE A 28 1.20 -4.42 -4.09
CA ILE A 28 0.10 -4.15 -3.18
C ILE A 28 -1.12 -3.72 -3.98
N GLU A 29 -2.22 -4.42 -3.78
CA GLU A 29 -3.52 -4.11 -4.39
C GLU A 29 -4.29 -3.08 -3.55
N PHE A 30 -4.80 -2.06 -4.21
CA PHE A 30 -5.74 -1.07 -3.70
C PHE A 30 -6.85 -0.81 -4.73
N HIS A 31 -7.99 -0.33 -4.27
CA HIS A 31 -9.16 0.12 -5.01
C HIS A 31 -9.42 1.61 -4.72
N ASP A 32 -9.40 2.45 -5.76
CA ASP A 32 -9.53 3.92 -5.65
C ASP A 32 -10.98 4.41 -5.35
N VAL A 33 -11.72 3.68 -4.52
CA VAL A 33 -13.10 3.98 -4.14
C VAL A 33 -13.32 3.96 -2.62
N ASN A 34 -12.35 3.51 -1.83
CA ASN A 34 -12.47 3.50 -0.37
C ASN A 34 -11.94 4.81 0.25
N GLU A 35 -12.78 5.48 1.04
CA GLU A 35 -12.45 6.74 1.74
C GLU A 35 -11.26 6.61 2.71
N ALA A 36 -10.97 5.43 3.23
CA ALA A 36 -9.81 5.15 4.08
C ALA A 36 -8.47 5.30 3.34
N ASN A 37 -8.46 5.20 2.00
CA ASN A 37 -7.24 5.29 1.21
C ASN A 37 -6.63 6.69 1.25
N GLY A 38 -7.46 7.74 1.17
CA GLY A 38 -7.01 9.14 1.22
C GLY A 38 -6.10 9.47 2.41
N PRO A 39 -6.52 9.21 3.67
CA PRO A 39 -5.70 9.44 4.85
C PRO A 39 -4.57 8.40 5.06
N ALA A 40 -4.68 7.18 4.52
CA ALA A 40 -3.68 6.13 4.71
C ALA A 40 -2.51 6.23 3.71
N LEU A 41 -2.78 6.58 2.45
CA LEU A 41 -1.78 6.58 1.37
C LEU A 41 -0.58 7.51 1.65
N PRO A 42 -0.74 8.77 2.10
CA PRO A 42 0.40 9.63 2.43
C PRO A 42 1.30 8.99 3.50
N ARG A 43 0.70 8.42 4.55
CA ARG A 43 1.43 7.75 5.65
C ARG A 43 2.17 6.51 5.16
N LEU A 44 1.56 5.73 4.26
CA LEU A 44 2.19 4.55 3.65
C LEU A 44 3.35 4.95 2.73
N ILE A 45 3.18 5.99 1.92
CA ILE A 45 4.25 6.49 1.04
C ILE A 45 5.45 6.94 1.86
N ASP A 46 5.23 7.76 2.90
CA ASP A 46 6.29 8.25 3.79
C ASP A 46 7.01 7.09 4.48
N TYR A 47 6.25 6.13 5.04
CA TYR A 47 6.81 4.94 5.70
C TYR A 47 7.66 4.13 4.72
N LEU A 48 7.15 3.83 3.53
CA LEU A 48 7.84 2.99 2.55
C LEU A 48 9.13 3.67 2.05
N GLN A 49 9.09 4.96 1.73
CA GLN A 49 10.28 5.72 1.33
C GLN A 49 11.32 5.77 2.45
N ALA A 50 10.89 6.03 3.69
CA ALA A 50 11.79 6.06 4.86
C ALA A 50 12.46 4.70 5.14
N ASN A 51 11.79 3.60 4.78
CA ASN A 51 12.33 2.24 4.90
C ASN A 51 13.08 1.77 3.64
N GLY A 52 13.40 2.67 2.70
CA GLY A 52 14.25 2.37 1.55
C GLY A 52 13.53 1.68 0.38
N TYR A 53 12.20 1.60 0.41
CA TYR A 53 11.43 1.12 -0.74
C TYR A 53 11.40 2.17 -1.86
N GLN A 54 11.39 1.67 -3.09
CA GLN A 54 11.15 2.48 -4.28
C GLN A 54 9.84 2.03 -4.91
N PHE A 55 9.00 3.00 -5.27
CA PHE A 55 7.80 2.73 -6.04
C PHE A 55 8.18 2.55 -7.49
N ALA A 56 7.64 1.49 -8.09
CA ALA A 56 7.82 1.15 -9.49
C ALA A 56 6.47 0.74 -10.07
N THR A 57 6.30 0.97 -11.36
CA THR A 57 5.23 0.34 -12.12
C THR A 57 5.49 -1.16 -12.21
N VAL A 58 4.44 -1.97 -12.41
CA VAL A 58 4.57 -3.42 -12.61
C VAL A 58 5.51 -3.72 -13.79
N SER A 59 5.45 -2.92 -14.85
CA SER A 59 6.32 -3.06 -16.01
C SER A 59 7.80 -2.79 -15.70
N GLU A 60 8.13 -1.92 -14.75
CA GLU A 60 9.52 -1.70 -14.31
C GLU A 60 10.02 -2.86 -13.44
N MET A 61 9.16 -3.40 -12.59
CA MET A 61 9.50 -4.53 -11.71
C MET A 61 9.74 -5.84 -12.47
N LEU A 62 9.00 -6.07 -13.57
CA LEU A 62 9.02 -7.33 -14.33
C LEU A 62 9.92 -7.28 -15.58
N ARG A 63 10.68 -6.20 -15.79
CA ARG A 63 11.64 -6.13 -16.91
C ARG A 63 12.68 -7.24 -16.80
N PRO A 64 13.07 -7.86 -17.93
CA PRO A 64 14.12 -8.89 -17.98
C PRO A 64 15.51 -8.34 -17.64
#